data_AF-A0A520SJI0-F1
#
_entry.id   AF-A0A520SJI0-F1
#
_cell.length_a   1.000
_cell.length_b   1.000
_cell.length_c   1.000
_cell.angle_alpha   90.00
_cell.angle_beta   90.00
_cell.angle_gamma   90.00
#
_symmetry.space_group_name_H-M   'P 1'
#
loop_
_entity.id
_entity.type
_entity.pdbx_description
1 polymer ?
#
loop_
_entity_poly.entity_id
_entity_poly.type
_entity_poly.pdbx_seq_one_letter_code
_entity_poly.pdbx_strand_id
1 'polypeptide(L)'
;MQQLDLTTILASVRRLDSLLTEEFEALKNQKLDVFEALQTEKIDILESLVKLNLSEEKMEKETLERLINDQTWNEITSILERCKRSHQRNELLISKQLDSIRGALSALQNQDPTATLELYTKLGKTRATRRSILSGDA
;
A
#
# COMPACT_ATOMS: atom_id res chain seq x y z
N MET A 1 -25.02 -18.37 27.34
CA MET A 1 -25.01 -16.89 27.27
C MET A 1 -23.56 -16.47 27.09
N GLN A 2 -23.10 -16.24 25.86
CA GLN A 2 -21.79 -15.62 25.64
C GLN A 2 -21.98 -14.13 25.89
N GLN A 3 -21.47 -13.63 27.01
CA GLN A 3 -21.37 -12.19 27.25
C GLN A 3 -20.39 -11.63 26.23
N LEU A 4 -20.78 -10.55 25.54
CA LEU A 4 -19.84 -9.71 24.81
C LEU A 4 -18.80 -9.21 25.83
N ASP A 5 -17.59 -9.75 25.76
CA ASP A 5 -16.49 -9.24 26.56
C ASP A 5 -15.86 -8.04 25.84
N LEU A 6 -16.47 -6.87 26.05
CA LEU A 6 -16.00 -5.59 25.52
C LEU A 6 -14.54 -5.31 25.90
N THR A 7 -14.06 -5.84 27.03
CA THR A 7 -12.67 -5.63 27.45
C THR A 7 -11.68 -6.40 26.56
N THR A 8 -12.02 -7.64 26.22
CA THR A 8 -11.23 -8.47 25.28
C THR A 8 -11.27 -7.90 23.86
N ILE A 9 -12.42 -7.39 23.41
CA ILE A 9 -12.55 -6.70 22.12
C ILE A 9 -11.66 -5.45 22.10
N LEU A 10 -11.75 -4.61 23.13
CA LEU A 10 -10.94 -3.39 23.23
C LEU A 10 -9.44 -3.69 23.23
N ALA A 11 -9.01 -4.72 23.96
CA ALA A 11 -7.61 -5.16 23.96
C ALA A 11 -7.14 -5.59 22.56
N SER A 12 -7.96 -6.38 21.86
CA SER A 12 -7.66 -6.86 20.51
C SER A 12 -7.58 -5.70 19.51
N VAL A 13 -8.51 -4.75 19.58
CA VAL A 13 -8.54 -3.55 18.72
C VAL A 13 -7.36 -2.62 19.00
N ARG A 14 -6.95 -2.45 20.26
CA ARG A 14 -5.73 -1.70 20.61
C ARG A 14 -4.47 -2.38 20.09
N ARG A 15 -4.39 -3.72 20.14
CA ARG A 15 -3.26 -4.46 19.57
C ARG A 15 -3.21 -4.28 18.05
N LEU A 16 -4.34 -4.35 17.37
CA LEU A 16 -4.43 -4.09 15.92
C LEU A 16 -3.90 -2.70 15.55
N ASP A 17 -4.24 -1.66 16.31
CA ASP A 17 -3.76 -0.30 16.08
C ASP A 17 -2.23 -0.17 16.23
N SER A 18 -1.66 -0.82 17.26
CA SER A 18 -0.20 -0.92 17.43
C SER A 18 0.45 -1.64 16.26
N LEU A 19 -0.11 -2.78 15.86
CA LEU A 19 0.40 -3.61 14.76
C LEU A 19 0.41 -2.83 13.45
N LEU A 20 -0.65 -2.08 13.13
CA LEU A 20 -0.69 -1.24 11.93
C LEU A 20 0.35 -0.11 11.95
N THR A 21 0.76 0.34 13.14
CA THR A 21 1.84 1.31 13.30
C THR A 21 3.22 0.64 13.11
N GLU A 22 3.40 -0.56 13.64
CA GLU A 22 4.60 -1.38 13.44
C GLU A 22 4.79 -1.75 11.96
N GLU A 23 3.71 -2.14 11.26
CA GLU A 23 3.71 -2.36 9.81
C GLU A 23 4.18 -1.13 9.04
N PHE A 24 3.66 0.05 9.40
CA PHE A 24 4.04 1.30 8.74
C PHE A 24 5.55 1.56 8.87
N GLU A 25 6.11 1.39 10.05
CA GLU A 25 7.54 1.58 10.28
C GLU A 25 8.37 0.50 9.58
N ALA A 26 7.90 -0.74 9.52
CA ALA A 26 8.57 -1.81 8.75
C ALA A 26 8.61 -1.47 7.24
N LEU A 27 7.46 -1.07 6.67
CA LEU A 27 7.34 -0.66 5.26
C LEU A 27 8.21 0.54 4.93
N LYS A 28 8.20 1.56 5.80
CA LYS A 28 9.00 2.77 5.64
C LYS A 28 10.50 2.49 5.63
N ASN A 29 10.95 1.54 6.46
CA ASN A 29 12.34 1.13 6.58
C ASN A 29 12.72 -0.05 5.66
N GLN A 30 11.85 -0.44 4.72
CA GLN A 30 12.06 -1.55 3.78
C GLN A 30 12.35 -2.90 4.46
N LYS A 31 11.87 -3.10 5.69
CA LYS A 31 12.00 -4.36 6.44
C LYS A 31 10.86 -5.30 6.06
N LEU A 32 10.90 -5.86 4.85
CA LEU A 32 9.82 -6.68 4.30
C LEU A 32 9.59 -7.97 5.11
N ASP A 33 10.65 -8.62 5.59
CA ASP A 33 10.53 -9.83 6.41
C ASP A 33 9.75 -9.57 7.71
N VAL A 34 9.96 -8.39 8.32
CA VAL A 34 9.23 -7.96 9.53
C VAL A 34 7.78 -7.66 9.18
N PHE A 35 7.54 -6.99 8.06
CA PHE A 35 6.17 -6.72 7.59
C PHE A 35 5.40 -8.01 7.32
N GLU A 36 6.01 -9.00 6.66
CA GLU A 36 5.38 -10.31 6.41
C GLU A 36 5.06 -11.06 7.71
N ALA A 37 5.97 -11.05 8.68
CA ALA A 37 5.72 -11.68 9.98
C ALA A 37 4.52 -11.04 10.72
N LEU A 38 4.36 -9.72 10.64
CA LEU A 38 3.24 -8.99 11.27
C LEU A 38 1.88 -9.32 10.62
N GLN A 39 1.86 -9.72 9.34
CA GLN A 39 0.63 -10.02 8.63
C GLN A 39 -0.09 -11.26 9.17
N THR A 40 0.65 -12.25 9.69
CA THR A 40 0.06 -13.42 10.36
C THR A 40 -0.72 -13.01 11.60
N GLU A 41 -0.08 -12.23 12.49
CA GLU A 41 -0.73 -11.76 13.72
C GLU A 41 -1.97 -10.90 13.44
N LYS A 42 -1.92 -10.05 12.41
CA LYS A 42 -3.07 -9.25 11.98
C LYS A 42 -4.26 -10.09 11.55
N ILE A 43 -4.02 -11.14 10.77
CA ILE A 43 -5.07 -12.06 10.33
C ILE A 43 -5.70 -12.73 11.55
N ASP A 44 -4.88 -13.22 12.50
CA ASP A 44 -5.38 -13.87 13.72
C ASP A 44 -6.26 -12.94 14.56
N ILE A 45 -5.86 -11.66 14.70
CA ILE A 45 -6.64 -10.64 15.42
C ILE A 45 -7.95 -10.35 14.68
N LEU A 46 -7.91 -10.14 13.36
CA LEU A 46 -9.12 -9.85 12.58
C LEU A 46 -10.11 -11.02 12.60
N GLU A 47 -9.63 -12.26 12.47
CA GLU A 47 -10.47 -13.45 12.62
C GLU A 47 -11.10 -13.53 14.01
N SER A 48 -10.33 -13.23 15.06
CA SER A 48 -10.83 -13.21 16.43
C SER A 48 -11.93 -12.16 16.60
N LEU A 49 -11.73 -10.95 16.05
CA LEU A 49 -12.74 -9.89 16.07
C LEU A 49 -14.02 -10.26 15.31
N VAL A 50 -13.89 -10.90 14.15
CA VAL A 50 -15.05 -11.39 13.38
C VAL A 50 -15.80 -12.47 14.15
N LYS A 51 -15.10 -13.43 14.76
CA LYS A 51 -15.72 -14.48 15.60
C LYS A 51 -16.50 -13.88 16.78
N LEU A 52 -16.02 -12.77 17.35
CA LEU A 52 -16.70 -12.04 18.42
C LEU A 52 -17.93 -11.27 17.92
N ASN A 53 -17.86 -10.68 16.73
CA ASN A 53 -18.95 -9.91 16.11
C ASN A 53 -20.07 -10.77 15.48
N LEU A 54 -19.81 -12.02 15.08
CA LEU A 54 -20.83 -12.94 14.55
C LEU A 54 -21.95 -13.29 15.57
N SER A 55 -21.86 -12.79 16.80
CA SER A 55 -22.95 -12.82 17.78
C SER A 55 -24.03 -11.72 17.54
N GLU A 56 -23.81 -10.78 16.60
CA GLU A 56 -24.71 -9.64 16.32
C GLU A 56 -26.07 -10.04 15.71
N GLU A 57 -26.16 -11.16 14.99
CA GLU A 57 -27.43 -11.62 14.39
C GLU A 57 -28.51 -11.98 15.44
N LYS A 58 -28.18 -11.92 16.74
CA LYS A 58 -29.10 -12.17 17.87
C LYS A 58 -29.23 -10.99 18.84
N MET A 59 -28.77 -9.80 18.48
CA MET A 59 -28.85 -8.64 19.39
C MET A 59 -30.21 -7.94 19.28
N GLU A 60 -31.00 -7.99 20.35
CA GLU A 60 -32.25 -7.23 20.47
C GLU A 60 -31.99 -5.71 20.43
N LYS A 61 -32.93 -4.91 19.89
CA LYS A 61 -32.80 -3.45 19.75
C LYS A 61 -32.43 -2.74 21.06
N GLU A 62 -32.99 -3.16 22.20
CA GLU A 62 -32.64 -2.58 23.51
C GLU A 62 -31.18 -2.82 23.91
N THR A 63 -30.59 -3.93 23.47
CA THR A 63 -29.20 -4.27 23.77
C THR A 63 -28.25 -3.41 22.94
N LEU A 64 -28.61 -3.12 21.69
CA LEU A 64 -27.90 -2.16 20.83
C LEU A 64 -27.93 -0.74 21.41
N GLU A 65 -29.07 -0.26 21.89
CA GLU A 65 -29.18 1.07 22.50
C GLU A 65 -28.35 1.21 23.78
N ARG A 66 -28.25 0.15 24.58
CA ARG A 66 -27.36 0.12 25.75
C ARG A 66 -25.89 0.11 25.34
N LEU A 67 -25.52 -0.63 24.29
CA LEU A 67 -24.15 -0.72 23.79
C LEU A 67 -23.67 0.62 23.20
N ILE A 68 -24.53 1.32 22.46
CA ILE A 68 -24.21 2.64 21.88
C ILE A 68 -23.92 3.67 22.98
N ASN A 69 -24.60 3.56 24.12
CA ASN A 69 -24.37 4.42 25.28
C ASN A 69 -23.18 3.96 26.16
N ASP A 70 -22.54 2.82 25.85
CA ASP A 70 -21.38 2.33 26.57
C ASP A 70 -20.11 3.07 26.13
N GLN A 71 -19.38 3.62 27.10
CA GLN A 71 -18.13 4.34 26.85
C GLN A 71 -17.05 3.45 26.19
N THR A 72 -17.01 2.17 26.56
CA THR A 72 -16.06 1.18 26.05
C THR A 72 -16.33 0.88 24.58
N TRP A 73 -17.60 0.77 24.20
CA TRP A 73 -18.01 0.56 22.81
C TRP A 73 -17.68 1.77 21.92
N ASN A 74 -17.90 2.97 22.44
CA ASN A 74 -17.51 4.21 21.76
C ASN A 74 -15.99 4.29 21.56
N GLU A 75 -15.21 3.85 22.56
CA GLU A 75 -13.76 3.75 22.43
C GLU A 75 -13.34 2.74 21.37
N ILE A 76 -13.90 1.52 21.39
CA ILE A 76 -13.65 0.48 20.39
C ILE A 76 -13.89 1.01 18.98
N THR A 77 -15.04 1.64 18.75
CA THR A 77 -15.42 2.20 17.45
C THR A 77 -14.45 3.30 17.00
N SER A 78 -14.03 4.17 17.92
CA SER A 78 -13.05 5.22 17.64
C SER A 78 -11.70 4.64 17.21
N ILE A 79 -11.23 3.59 17.88
CA ILE A 79 -9.95 2.94 17.55
C ILE A 79 -10.07 2.17 16.22
N LEU A 80 -11.20 1.52 15.94
CA LEU A 80 -11.42 0.85 14.65
C LEU A 80 -11.40 1.82 13.47
N GLU A 81 -12.00 3.00 13.62
CA GLU A 81 -11.90 4.06 12.61
C GLU A 81 -10.46 4.53 12.40
N ARG A 82 -9.66 4.60 13.48
CA ARG A 82 -8.22 4.87 13.37
C ARG A 82 -7.48 3.73 12.67
N CYS A 83 -7.77 2.47 13.01
CA CYS A 83 -7.18 1.29 12.36
C CYS A 83 -7.44 1.31 10.85
N LYS A 84 -8.67 1.63 10.42
CA LYS A 84 -9.02 1.77 9.01
C LYS A 84 -8.15 2.80 8.29
N ARG A 85 -7.97 3.99 8.88
CA ARG A 85 -7.11 5.05 8.31
C ARG A 85 -5.64 4.63 8.29
N SER A 86 -5.15 4.01 9.36
CA SER A 86 -3.77 3.50 9.45
C SER A 86 -3.51 2.42 8.39
N HIS A 87 -4.46 1.52 8.18
CA HIS A 87 -4.35 0.49 7.14
C HIS A 87 -4.32 1.07 5.73
N GLN A 88 -5.21 2.04 5.42
CA GLN A 88 -5.21 2.76 4.14
C GLN A 88 -3.89 3.50 3.89
N ARG A 89 -3.29 4.09 4.94
CA ARG A 89 -1.98 4.73 4.86
C ARG A 89 -0.89 3.70 4.48
N ASN A 90 -0.91 2.51 5.07
CA ASN A 90 0.06 1.45 4.77
C ASN A 90 -0.08 0.97 3.32
N GLU A 91 -1.31 0.77 2.84
CA GLU A 91 -1.60 0.40 1.45
C GLU A 91 -1.09 1.44 0.44
N LEU A 92 -1.30 2.73 0.73
CA LEU A 92 -0.80 3.82 -0.11
C LEU A 92 0.74 3.82 -0.18
N LEU A 93 1.41 3.55 0.93
CA LEU A 93 2.88 3.48 0.98
C LEU A 93 3.40 2.33 0.11
N ILE A 94 2.80 1.14 0.23
CA ILE A 94 3.15 -0.03 -0.59
C ILE A 94 2.97 0.29 -2.08
N SER A 95 1.83 0.90 -2.44
CA SER A 95 1.52 1.25 -3.83
C SER A 95 2.56 2.18 -4.43
N LYS A 96 2.94 3.24 -3.69
CA LYS A 96 3.98 4.19 -4.13
C LYS A 96 5.35 3.54 -4.30
N GLN A 97 5.73 2.63 -3.40
CA GLN A 97 6.98 1.88 -3.51
C GLN A 97 6.98 1.00 -4.77
N LEU A 98 5.88 0.28 -5.04
CA LEU A 98 5.74 -0.55 -6.24
C LEU A 98 5.80 0.28 -7.53
N ASP A 99 5.15 1.44 -7.57
CA ASP A 99 5.19 2.32 -8.73
C ASP A 99 6.60 2.86 -9.00
N SER A 100 7.35 3.17 -7.94
CA SER A 100 8.75 3.57 -8.05
C SER A 100 9.64 2.45 -8.60
N ILE A 101 9.43 1.21 -8.15
CA ILE A 101 10.15 0.02 -8.65
C ILE A 101 9.81 -0.22 -10.13
N ARG A 102 8.53 -0.16 -10.50
CA ARG A 102 8.09 -0.29 -11.90
C ARG A 102 8.72 0.79 -12.78
N GLY A 103 8.71 2.05 -12.34
CA GLY A 103 9.33 3.15 -13.05
C GLY A 103 10.85 2.96 -13.25
N ALA A 104 11.55 2.49 -12.22
CA ALA A 104 12.98 2.17 -12.32
C ALA A 104 13.25 1.02 -13.30
N LEU A 105 12.45 -0.05 -13.27
CA LEU A 105 12.54 -1.17 -14.22
C LEU A 105 12.27 -0.73 -15.66
N SER A 106 11.23 0.09 -15.89
CA SER A 106 10.94 0.64 -17.21
C SER A 106 12.08 1.54 -17.71
N ALA A 107 12.69 2.36 -16.84
CA ALA A 107 13.83 3.19 -17.21
C ALA A 107 15.07 2.36 -17.58
N LEU A 108 15.31 1.22 -16.91
CA LEU A 108 16.39 0.30 -17.25
C LEU A 108 16.12 -0.45 -18.57
N GLN A 109 14.88 -0.86 -18.82
CA GLN A 109 14.49 -1.57 -20.04
C GLN A 109 14.48 -0.65 -21.28
N ASN A 110 14.12 0.63 -21.11
CA ASN A 110 14.08 1.62 -22.20
C ASN A 110 15.47 2.20 -22.55
N GLN A 111 16.55 1.74 -21.92
CA GLN A 111 17.92 2.02 -22.37
C GLN A 111 18.26 1.12 -23.56
N ASP A 112 17.55 1.31 -24.67
CA ASP A 112 17.83 0.60 -25.92
C ASP A 112 19.17 1.14 -26.49
N PRO A 113 20.25 0.34 -26.58
CA PRO A 113 21.55 0.79 -27.08
C PRO A 113 21.48 1.21 -28.56
N THR A 114 20.46 0.77 -29.29
CA THR A 114 20.14 1.15 -30.66
C THR A 114 19.76 2.63 -30.78
N ALA A 115 19.03 3.20 -29.81
CA ALA A 115 18.67 4.63 -29.80
C ALA A 115 19.91 5.53 -29.67
N THR A 116 20.94 5.07 -28.93
CA THR A 116 22.23 5.78 -28.82
C THR A 116 23.05 5.64 -30.11
N LEU A 117 22.99 4.49 -30.79
CA LEU A 117 23.66 4.24 -32.07
C LEU A 117 23.04 5.06 -33.23
N GLU A 118 21.71 5.24 -33.23
CA GLU A 118 21.01 6.07 -34.21
C GLU A 118 21.42 7.55 -34.12
N LEU A 119 21.68 8.07 -32.92
CA LEU A 119 22.14 9.45 -32.74
C LEU A 119 23.57 9.68 -33.29
N TYR A 120 24.48 8.70 -33.11
CA TYR A 120 25.82 8.76 -33.68
C TYR A 120 25.82 8.66 -35.21
N THR A 121 24.97 7.80 -35.79
CA THR A 121 24.90 7.63 -37.24
C THR A 121 24.25 8.82 -37.95
N LYS A 122 23.33 9.54 -37.31
CA LYS A 122 22.73 10.76 -37.88
C LYS A 122 23.67 11.98 -37.84
N LEU A 123 24.57 12.08 -36.85
CA LEU A 123 25.57 13.15 -36.80
C LEU A 123 26.68 12.97 -37.87
N GLY A 124 26.98 11.73 -38.27
CA GLY A 124 27.97 11.43 -39.31
C GLY A 124 27.51 11.63 -40.76
N LYS A 125 26.19 11.72 -41.01
CA LYS A 125 25.63 11.80 -42.38
C LYS A 125 25.38 13.22 -42.90
N THR A 126 25.66 14.28 -42.14
CA THR A 126 25.44 15.68 -42.56
C THR A 126 26.60 16.31 -43.34
N ARG A 127 27.62 15.55 -43.76
CA ARG A 127 28.77 16.08 -44.53
C ARG A 127 28.98 15.38 -45.88
N ALA A 128 27.95 15.32 -46.72
CA ALA A 128 28.11 14.94 -48.14
C ALA A 128 27.01 15.54 -49.03
N THR A 129 26.78 16.85 -48.96
CA THR A 129 25.97 17.53 -50.00
C THR A 129 26.34 19.00 -50.07
N ARG A 130 27.55 19.30 -50.58
CA ARG A 130 27.83 20.62 -51.19
C ARG A 130 29.04 20.54 -52.12
N ARG A 131 28.77 20.80 -53.41
CA ARG A 131 29.62 20.86 -54.64
C ARG A 131 29.48 19.60 -55.51
N SER A 132 29.04 19.68 -56.76
CA SER A 132 29.57 20.57 -57.81
C SER A 132 28.47 21.21 -58.67
N ILE A 133 28.56 22.53 -58.80
CA ILE A 133 27.99 23.35 -59.88
C ILE A 133 29.13 23.53 -60.90
N LEU A 134 28.81 23.40 -62.19
CA LEU A 134 29.57 23.84 -63.39
C LEU A 134 30.55 22.85 -64.04
N SER A 135 30.19 22.41 -65.25
CA SER A 135 30.98 22.16 -66.49
C SER A 135 29.98 21.52 -67.47
N GLY A 136 29.51 22.09 -68.58
CA GLY A 136 30.15 23.00 -69.53
C GLY A 136 30.93 22.19 -70.56
N ASP A 137 30.30 21.73 -71.64
CA ASP A 137 30.89 21.75 -73.00
C ASP A 137 29.95 21.27 -74.12
N ALA A 138 30.04 22.00 -75.23
CA ALA A 138 29.70 21.73 -76.64
C ALA A 138 28.25 21.44 -77.06
#